data_AF-A0A803R777-F1
#
_entry.id   AF-A0A803R777-F1
#
_cell.length_a   1.000
_cell.length_b   1.000
_cell.length_c   1.000
_cell.angle_alpha   90.00
_cell.angle_beta   90.00
_cell.angle_gamma   90.00
#
_symmetry.space_group_name_H-M   'P 1'
#
loop_
_entity.id
_entity.type
_entity.pdbx_description
1 polymer ?
#
loop_
_entity_poly.entity_id
_entity_poly.type
_entity_poly.pdbx_seq_one_letter_code
_entity_poly.pdbx_strand_id
1 'polypeptide(L)'
;MPPPSNLYLFGYNSLQAFGWAIAIFRILSNFISTGSFYGGYASAGDLICLLQSVAFLEVIHGAIGLVPSGVVLPLMQWGGRTHFLLAIVRQIDEVQELPAVFITFLAWSLSEVHCIYCALSRGVVYW
;
A
#
# COMPACT_ATOMS: atom_id res chain seq x y z
N MET A 1 25.64 -15.33 0.78
CA MET A 1 24.26 -15.54 0.29
C MET A 1 23.36 -14.77 1.24
N PRO A 2 22.45 -13.90 0.75
CA PRO A 2 21.49 -13.26 1.65
C PRO A 2 20.66 -14.36 2.34
N PRO A 3 20.28 -14.20 3.62
CA PRO A 3 19.45 -15.17 4.31
C PRO A 3 18.12 -15.34 3.57
N PRO A 4 17.51 -16.54 3.58
CA PRO A 4 16.28 -16.84 2.81
C PRO A 4 15.12 -15.91 3.18
N SER A 5 15.11 -15.38 4.42
CA SER A 5 14.15 -14.36 4.88
C SER A 5 14.22 -13.07 4.06
N ASN A 6 15.40 -12.62 3.65
CA ASN A 6 15.56 -11.38 2.88
C ASN A 6 15.05 -11.52 1.45
N LEU A 7 15.19 -12.71 0.85
CA LEU A 7 14.66 -12.98 -0.49
C LEU A 7 13.12 -13.03 -0.48
N TYR A 8 12.54 -13.63 0.57
CA TYR A 8 11.10 -13.61 0.80
C TYR A 8 10.57 -12.18 0.98
N LEU A 9 11.19 -11.40 1.87
CA LEU A 9 10.79 -10.01 2.12
C LEU A 9 10.93 -9.15 0.86
N PHE A 10 11.98 -9.34 0.07
CA PHE A 10 12.14 -8.65 -1.20
C PHE A 10 11.02 -8.98 -2.20
N GLY A 11 10.67 -10.26 -2.32
CA GLY A 11 9.56 -10.69 -3.18
C GLY A 11 8.22 -10.12 -2.73
N TYR A 12 7.96 -10.14 -1.42
CA TYR A 12 6.76 -9.55 -0.81
C TYR A 12 6.64 -8.06 -1.13
N ASN A 13 7.69 -7.28 -0.84
CA ASN A 13 7.74 -5.84 -1.14
C ASN A 13 7.54 -5.55 -2.63
N SER A 14 8.14 -6.35 -3.51
CA SER A 14 8.01 -6.20 -4.96
C SER A 14 6.57 -6.44 -5.43
N LEU A 15 5.91 -7.47 -4.91
CA LEU A 15 4.50 -7.77 -5.22
C LEU A 15 3.59 -6.65 -4.72
N GLN A 16 3.86 -6.11 -3.54
CA GLN A 16 3.06 -5.04 -2.94
C GLN A 16 3.18 -3.74 -3.75
N ALA A 17 4.40 -3.35 -4.12
CA ALA A 17 4.64 -2.20 -4.99
C ALA A 17 3.98 -2.36 -6.37
N PHE A 18 4.04 -3.58 -6.95
CA PHE A 18 3.36 -3.87 -8.20
C PHE A 18 1.83 -3.77 -8.08
N GLY A 19 1.27 -4.25 -6.98
CA GLY A 19 -0.15 -4.13 -6.67
C GLY A 19 -0.60 -2.66 -6.58
N TRP A 20 0.13 -1.83 -5.84
CA TRP A 20 -0.16 -0.39 -5.74
C TRP A 20 0.01 0.34 -7.07
N ALA A 21 0.99 -0.03 -7.89
CA ALA A 21 1.17 0.50 -9.24
C ALA A 21 -0.02 0.18 -10.14
N ILE A 22 -0.55 -1.06 -10.10
CA ILE A 22 -1.77 -1.43 -10.84
C ILE A 22 -2.98 -0.63 -10.35
N ALA A 23 -3.13 -0.44 -9.03
CA ALA A 23 -4.24 0.32 -8.47
C ALA A 23 -4.25 1.76 -8.98
N ILE A 24 -3.10 2.44 -8.96
CA ILE A 24 -2.97 3.80 -9.51
C ILE A 24 -3.19 3.82 -11.02
N PHE A 25 -2.63 2.85 -11.74
CA PHE A 25 -2.82 2.76 -13.19
C PHE A 25 -4.30 2.62 -13.54
N ARG A 26 -5.06 1.82 -12.79
CA ARG A 26 -6.51 1.69 -12.97
C ARG A 26 -7.25 2.99 -12.70
N ILE A 27 -6.92 3.70 -11.62
CA ILE A 27 -7.58 4.99 -11.32
C ILE A 27 -7.24 6.03 -12.39
N LEU A 28 -5.96 6.12 -12.80
CA LEU A 28 -5.49 7.05 -13.82
C LEU A 28 -6.09 6.74 -15.20
N SER A 29 -6.19 5.45 -15.55
CA SER A 29 -6.82 5.02 -16.81
C SER A 29 -8.31 5.34 -16.83
N ASN A 30 -9.03 5.14 -15.72
CA ASN A 30 -10.43 5.55 -15.59
C ASN A 30 -10.60 7.07 -15.68
N PHE A 31 -9.70 7.84 -15.07
CA PHE A 31 -9.69 9.30 -15.14
C PHE A 31 -9.49 9.80 -16.57
N ILE A 32 -8.52 9.24 -17.31
CA ILE A 32 -8.26 9.61 -18.72
C ILE A 32 -9.45 9.23 -19.61
N SER A 33 -10.08 8.07 -19.37
CA SER A 33 -11.19 7.58 -20.20
C SER A 33 -12.51 8.31 -19.96
N THR A 34 -12.78 8.73 -18.72
CA THR A 34 -14.08 9.30 -18.32
C THR A 34 -14.02 10.82 -18.18
N GLY A 35 -12.81 11.39 -18.01
CA GLY A 35 -12.61 12.82 -17.74
C GLY A 35 -13.12 13.26 -16.36
N SER A 36 -13.51 12.32 -15.50
CA SER A 36 -14.07 12.54 -14.18
C SER A 36 -13.45 11.56 -13.18
N PHE A 37 -13.43 11.95 -11.90
CA PHE A 37 -13.06 11.06 -10.80
C PHE A 37 -14.19 10.07 -10.44
N TYR A 38 -15.39 10.28 -11.00
CA TYR A 38 -16.56 9.42 -10.81
C TYR A 38 -16.26 7.98 -11.23
N GLY A 39 -16.39 7.03 -10.29
CA GLY A 39 -16.19 5.59 -10.54
C GLY A 39 -14.74 5.10 -10.57
N GLY A 40 -13.74 5.99 -10.46
CA GLY A 40 -12.32 5.59 -10.39
C GLY A 40 -12.02 4.75 -9.14
N TYR A 41 -12.58 5.14 -8.00
CA TYR A 41 -12.51 4.34 -6.77
C TYR A 41 -13.30 3.03 -6.88
N ALA A 42 -14.48 3.02 -7.51
CA ALA A 42 -15.23 1.77 -7.72
C ALA A 42 -14.43 0.73 -8.53
N SER A 43 -13.59 1.17 -9.48
CA SER A 43 -12.75 0.28 -10.29
C SER A 43 -11.51 -0.26 -9.57
N ALA A 44 -11.00 0.42 -8.54
CA ALA A 44 -9.71 0.11 -7.89
C ALA A 44 -9.82 -0.12 -6.38
N GLY A 45 -10.95 0.22 -5.75
CA GLY A 45 -11.17 0.18 -4.31
C GLY A 45 -11.09 -1.22 -3.72
N ASP A 46 -11.62 -2.22 -4.43
CA ASP A 46 -11.48 -3.62 -4.01
C ASP A 46 -10.02 -4.09 -4.05
N LEU A 47 -9.25 -3.66 -5.07
CA LEU A 47 -7.83 -3.96 -5.15
C LEU A 47 -7.06 -3.27 -4.02
N ILE A 48 -7.38 -2.01 -3.72
CA ILE A 48 -6.76 -1.24 -2.62
C ILE A 48 -7.09 -1.87 -1.27
N CYS A 49 -8.33 -2.32 -1.06
CA CYS A 49 -8.73 -3.03 0.15
C CYS A 49 -7.97 -4.36 0.31
N LEU A 50 -7.76 -5.09 -0.78
CA LEU A 50 -6.95 -6.30 -0.80
C LEU A 50 -5.50 -5.97 -0.44
N LEU A 51 -4.89 -4.97 -1.07
CA LEU A 51 -3.51 -4.54 -0.78
C LEU A 51 -3.33 -4.11 0.67
N GLN A 52 -4.32 -3.38 1.22
CA GLN A 52 -4.32 -2.98 2.62
C GLN A 52 -4.47 -4.18 3.56
N SER A 53 -5.23 -5.20 3.18
CA SER A 53 -5.35 -6.44 3.95
C SER A 53 -4.05 -7.25 3.91
N VAL A 54 -3.39 -7.31 2.75
CA VAL A 54 -2.08 -7.95 2.59
C VAL A 54 -1.01 -7.22 3.40
N ALA A 55 -1.06 -5.90 3.48
CA ALA A 55 -0.16 -5.09 4.31
C ALA A 55 -0.21 -5.45 5.81
N PHE A 56 -1.28 -6.11 6.29
CA PHE A 56 -1.30 -6.64 7.66
C PHE A 56 -0.23 -7.72 7.90
N LEU A 57 0.24 -8.41 6.85
CA LEU A 57 1.32 -9.38 6.96
C LEU A 57 2.62 -8.76 7.48
N GLU A 58 2.85 -7.45 7.26
CA GLU A 58 4.01 -6.75 7.85
C GLU A 58 3.95 -6.68 9.36
N VAL A 59 2.74 -6.50 9.93
CA VAL A 59 2.51 -6.58 11.37
C VAL A 59 2.89 -7.98 11.87
N ILE A 60 2.51 -9.02 11.13
CA ILE A 60 2.84 -10.40 11.45
C ILE A 60 4.35 -10.64 11.35
N HIS A 61 5.04 -10.11 10.33
CA HIS A 61 6.49 -10.21 10.19
C HIS A 61 7.20 -9.55 11.38
N GLY A 62 6.72 -8.39 11.83
CA GLY A 62 7.20 -7.72 13.04
C GLY A 62 6.93 -8.51 14.33
N ALA A 63 5.77 -9.19 14.42
CA ALA A 63 5.38 -10.01 15.58
C ALA A 63 6.20 -11.30 15.69
N ILE A 64 6.53 -11.93 14.56
CA ILE A 64 7.37 -13.15 14.50
C ILE A 64 8.86 -12.82 14.72
N GLY A 65 9.24 -11.54 14.65
CA GLY A 65 10.64 -11.11 14.77
C GLY A 65 11.45 -11.32 13.49
N LEU A 66 10.78 -11.44 12.34
CA LEU A 66 11.41 -11.47 11.02
C LEU A 66 12.09 -10.14 10.69
N VAL A 67 11.58 -9.04 11.26
CA VAL A 67 12.10 -7.68 11.06
C VAL A 67 12.49 -7.09 12.42
N PRO A 68 13.71 -6.51 12.55
CA PRO A 68 14.20 -5.96 13.81
C PRO A 68 13.48 -4.69 14.29
N SER A 69 12.63 -4.06 13.46
CA SER A 69 11.84 -2.87 13.85
C SER A 69 10.66 -3.18 14.79
N GLY A 70 10.33 -4.46 14.98
CA GLY A 70 9.23 -4.90 15.85
C GLY A 70 7.84 -4.67 15.25
N VAL A 71 6.79 -4.88 16.07
CA VAL A 71 5.39 -4.92 15.60
C VAL A 71 4.65 -3.58 15.70
N VAL A 72 5.07 -2.68 16.59
CA VAL A 72 4.30 -1.48 16.96
C VAL A 72 4.22 -0.48 15.80
N LEU A 73 5.33 -0.24 15.10
CA LEU A 73 5.41 0.70 13.99
C LEU A 73 4.53 0.24 12.79
N PRO A 74 4.65 -1.01 12.28
CA PRO A 74 3.78 -1.50 11.22
C PRO A 74 2.30 -1.49 11.63
N LEU A 75 1.98 -1.81 12.89
CA LEU A 75 0.60 -1.81 13.39
C LEU A 75 -0.01 -0.40 13.38
N MET A 76 0.74 0.62 13.83
CA MET A 76 0.28 2.01 13.79
C MET A 76 0.10 2.51 12.34
N GLN A 77 1.05 2.19 11.46
CA GLN A 77 0.98 2.58 10.05
C GLN A 77 -0.19 1.90 9.33
N TRP A 78 -0.35 0.59 9.52
CA TRP A 78 -1.46 -0.17 8.95
C TRP A 78 -2.80 0.28 9.51
N GLY A 79 -2.89 0.50 10.83
CA GLY A 79 -4.12 0.96 11.49
C GLY A 79 -4.58 2.33 11.01
N GLY A 80 -3.65 3.28 10.87
CA GLY A 80 -3.96 4.61 10.35
C GLY A 80 -4.46 4.59 8.90
N ARG A 81 -3.79 3.83 8.03
CA ARG A 81 -4.18 3.68 6.62
C ARG A 81 -5.53 2.97 6.47
N THR A 82 -5.75 1.90 7.24
CA THR A 82 -7.00 1.11 7.22
C THR A 82 -8.17 1.92 7.76
N HIS A 83 -7.97 2.71 8.82
CA HIS A 83 -9.00 3.58 9.37
C HIS A 83 -9.42 4.65 8.34
N PHE A 84 -8.47 5.32 7.69
CA PHE A 84 -8.77 6.28 6.62
C PHE A 84 -9.57 5.63 5.47
N LEU A 85 -9.13 4.47 4.99
CA LEU A 85 -9.78 3.76 3.87
C LEU A 85 -11.20 3.27 4.22
N LEU A 86 -11.35 2.55 5.33
CA LEU A 86 -12.61 1.90 5.67
C LEU A 86 -13.60 2.83 6.37
N ALA A 87 -13.14 3.75 7.21
CA ALA A 87 -14.03 4.63 7.97
C ALA A 87 -14.40 5.91 7.20
N ILE A 88 -13.53 6.41 6.33
CA ILE A 88 -13.76 7.68 5.62
C ILE A 88 -14.11 7.40 4.16
N VAL A 89 -13.18 6.82 3.39
CA VAL A 89 -13.34 6.69 1.93
C VAL A 89 -14.47 5.72 1.57
N ARG A 90 -14.64 4.62 2.31
CA ARG A 90 -15.70 3.64 2.04
C ARG A 90 -17.09 4.05 2.55
N GLN A 91 -17.18 4.98 3.50
CA GLN A 91 -18.48 5.39 4.06
C GLN A 91 -19.07 6.62 3.37
N ILE A 92 -18.25 7.41 2.67
CA ILE A 92 -18.67 8.67 2.08
C ILE A 92 -18.37 8.63 0.58
N ASP A 93 -19.41 8.41 -0.23
CA ASP A 93 -19.27 8.32 -1.68
C ASP A 93 -18.81 9.65 -2.29
N GLU A 94 -19.19 10.80 -1.73
CA GLU A 94 -18.69 12.09 -2.19
C GLU A 94 -17.16 12.21 -2.04
N VAL A 95 -16.58 11.59 -1.00
CA VAL A 95 -15.13 11.63 -0.75
C VAL A 95 -14.36 10.77 -1.75
N GLN A 96 -14.97 9.71 -2.29
CA GLN A 96 -14.35 8.85 -3.29
C GLN A 96 -14.04 9.59 -4.60
N GLU A 97 -14.78 10.68 -4.86
CA GLU A 97 -14.62 11.50 -6.08
C GLU A 97 -13.64 12.64 -5.88
N LEU A 98 -13.18 12.89 -4.65
CA LEU A 98 -12.25 13.96 -4.39
C LEU A 98 -10.85 13.60 -4.91
N PRO A 99 -10.16 14.56 -5.56
CA PRO A 99 -8.76 14.37 -5.97
C PRO A 99 -7.83 14.13 -4.78
N ALA A 100 -8.25 14.49 -3.55
CA ALA A 100 -7.53 14.19 -2.33
C ALA A 100 -7.26 12.69 -2.16
N VAL A 101 -8.25 11.83 -2.46
CA VAL A 101 -8.10 10.36 -2.37
C VAL A 101 -7.06 9.85 -3.36
N PHE A 102 -7.04 10.41 -4.57
CA PHE A 102 -6.03 10.09 -5.57
C PHE A 102 -4.61 10.47 -5.12
N ILE A 103 -4.45 11.67 -4.56
CA ILE A 103 -3.16 12.15 -4.01
C ILE A 103 -2.72 11.23 -2.86
N THR A 104 -3.64 10.81 -1.99
CA THR A 104 -3.33 9.88 -0.89
C THR A 104 -2.82 8.54 -1.42
N PHE A 105 -3.49 7.93 -2.40
CA PHE A 105 -3.02 6.67 -2.98
C PHE A 105 -1.68 6.81 -3.71
N LEU A 106 -1.47 7.93 -4.41
CA LEU A 106 -0.21 8.24 -5.07
C LEU A 106 0.92 8.38 -4.05
N ALA A 107 0.70 9.13 -2.97
CA ALA A 107 1.65 9.26 -1.88
C ALA A 107 1.99 7.90 -1.23
N TRP A 108 0.98 7.03 -1.05
CA TRP A 108 1.20 5.68 -0.52
C TRP A 108 2.03 4.81 -1.47
N SER A 109 1.76 4.82 -2.77
CA SER A 109 2.60 4.08 -3.72
C SER A 109 4.06 4.56 -3.75
N LEU A 110 4.30 5.86 -3.61
CA LEU A 110 5.66 6.43 -3.58
C LEU A 110 6.42 6.03 -2.31
N SER A 111 5.70 5.82 -1.21
CA SER A 111 6.27 5.33 0.05
C SER A 111 6.80 3.90 -0.12
N GLU A 112 6.11 3.05 -0.87
CA GLU A 112 6.54 1.68 -1.18
C GLU A 112 7.79 1.65 -2.08
N VAL A 113 7.91 2.60 -3.02
CA VAL A 113 9.11 2.74 -3.88
C VAL A 113 10.34 3.14 -3.06
N HIS A 114 10.19 4.03 -2.08
CA HIS A 114 11.25 4.35 -1.14
C HIS A 114 11.67 3.14 -0.29
N CYS A 115 10.71 2.28 0.09
CA CYS A 115 10.99 1.06 0.84
C CYS A 115 11.82 0.05 0.03
N ILE A 116 11.47 -0.17 -1.25
CA ILE A 116 12.27 -1.01 -2.17
C ILE A 116 13.69 -0.47 -2.31
N TYR A 117 13.84 0.85 -2.44
CA TYR A 117 15.16 1.48 -2.56
C TYR A 117 16.00 1.31 -1.28
N CYS A 118 15.38 1.48 -0.10
CA CYS A 118 16.02 1.23 1.19
C CYS A 118 16.40 -0.25 1.38
N ALA A 119 15.52 -1.17 0.99
CA ALA A 119 15.78 -2.61 1.01
C ALA A 119 16.95 -3.00 0.11
N LEU A 120 17.04 -2.40 -1.08
CA LEU A 120 18.13 -2.62 -2.04
C LEU A 120 19.46 -2.01 -1.55
N SER A 121 19.41 -0.83 -0.91
CA SER A 121 20.60 -0.10 -0.43
C SER A 121 21.21 -0.70 0.83
N ARG A 122 20.41 -1.23 1.76
CA ARG A 122 20.90 -1.69 3.08
C ARG A 122 20.97 -3.21 3.24
N GLY A 123 20.52 -3.99 2.26
CA GLY A 123 20.52 -5.46 2.32
C GLY A 123 19.63 -6.06 3.41
N VAL A 124 18.83 -5.23 4.08
CA VAL A 124 17.88 -5.57 5.15
C VAL A 124 16.69 -4.62 5.00
N VAL A 125 15.48 -5.17 4.99
CA VAL A 125 14.24 -4.40 4.93
C VAL A 125 13.97 -3.84 6.32
N TYR A 126 14.01 -2.51 6.45
CA TYR A 126 13.53 -1.81 7.64
C TYR A 126 12.28 -1.02 7.21
N TRP A 127 11.14 -1.37 7.82
CA TRP A 127 9.89 -0.60 7.75
C TRP A 127 9.88 0.47 8.83
#